data_AF-D2VTF2-F1
#
_entry.id   AF-D2VTF2-F1
#
_cell.length_a   1.000
_cell.length_b   1.000
_cell.length_c   1.000
_cell.angle_alpha   90.00
_cell.angle_beta   90.00
_cell.angle_gamma   90.00
#
_symmetry.space_group_name_H-M   'P 1'
#
loop_
_entity.id
_entity.type
_entity.pdbx_description
1 polymer ?
#
loop_
_entity_poly.entity_id
_entity_poly.type
_entity_poly.pdbx_seq_one_letter_code
_entity_poly.pdbx_strand_id
1 'polypeptide(L)'
;MSNCRGGCGFFGSEANKGYCSQCFKKLPSDQVTTDDFDQWKKAHEEKVKKIEEENTKKRLEELAKQEEYENPRKKRKPIVEEKKWPPLTSEAKSILETEFIFSHISQYLTPSDVSKFGTTCKSFNKIASEESVWKNLYITKYGKQALQTFVGDKSVRSVWQDQAKEISSTSRMRDCSLAEFEKKPYLLEPSFFQKVSVLAPIDQVNSPWSHLKGKTVPQIIEEIWKPIASEVPDLIELLVEKVKSLYVTREKSEDETWYLLYILNEKKLEFFSAEPPLKNSEEFEVDGWGKIPTSLAKFYTVNNGLTTFGIRLDSWESGIFRSEFLTPMDSGEDMEKEVLQFNNDGAGNGQSFIRDSGSSDKDPFTGDFDHENPFELDGSLSFFEFVEEFIVRAIEE
;
A
#
# COMPACT_ATOMS: atom_id res chain seq x y z
N MET A 1 12.57 -0.02 -47.90
CA MET A 1 12.79 -0.53 -46.53
C MET A 1 11.40 -0.75 -45.94
N SER A 2 10.93 -1.93 -45.54
CA SER A 2 11.57 -3.10 -44.95
C SER A 2 11.14 -4.44 -45.59
N ASN A 3 12.09 -5.36 -45.77
CA ASN A 3 11.86 -6.82 -45.86
C ASN A 3 12.76 -7.42 -44.77
N CYS A 4 12.13 -7.84 -43.68
CA CYS A 4 12.62 -7.57 -42.32
C CYS A 4 13.58 -8.61 -41.71
N ARG A 5 14.75 -8.20 -41.22
CA ARG A 5 15.49 -8.97 -40.19
C ARG A 5 15.89 -8.12 -38.98
N GLY A 6 14.93 -7.36 -38.46
CA GLY A 6 15.09 -6.52 -37.26
C GLY A 6 14.86 -5.03 -37.50
N GLY A 7 13.94 -4.65 -38.39
CA GLY A 7 13.66 -3.25 -38.69
C GLY A 7 12.20 -2.93 -39.01
N CYS A 8 11.25 -3.71 -38.47
CA CYS A 8 9.81 -3.40 -38.51
C CYS A 8 9.22 -3.14 -37.11
N GLY A 9 10.07 -2.84 -36.12
CA GLY A 9 9.66 -2.66 -34.72
C GLY A 9 9.51 -3.97 -33.93
N PHE A 10 9.27 -5.11 -34.59
CA PHE A 10 9.16 -6.42 -33.95
C PHE A 10 10.44 -7.26 -34.12
N PHE A 11 10.88 -7.91 -33.04
CA PHE A 11 12.01 -8.84 -33.04
C PHE A 11 11.63 -10.12 -33.81
N GLY A 12 12.44 -10.49 -34.80
CA GLY A 12 12.25 -11.76 -35.51
C GLY A 12 12.70 -12.94 -34.66
N SER A 13 12.06 -14.10 -34.85
CA SER A 13 12.39 -15.34 -34.13
C SER A 13 13.19 -16.30 -35.02
N GLU A 14 13.84 -17.28 -34.40
CA GLU A 14 14.53 -18.36 -35.11
C GLU A 14 13.57 -19.15 -36.02
N ALA A 15 12.34 -19.39 -35.54
CA ALA A 15 11.29 -20.05 -36.31
C ALA A 15 10.92 -19.30 -37.61
N ASN A 16 11.01 -17.97 -37.60
CA ASN A 16 10.73 -17.11 -38.75
C ASN A 16 12.02 -16.65 -39.45
N LYS A 17 13.13 -17.36 -39.24
CA LYS A 17 14.46 -17.06 -39.80
C LYS A 17 14.85 -15.59 -39.62
N GLY A 18 14.57 -14.99 -38.46
CA GLY A 18 14.90 -13.59 -38.12
C GLY A 18 13.92 -12.53 -38.66
N TYR A 19 12.86 -12.93 -39.37
CA TYR A 19 11.79 -12.04 -39.83
C TYR A 19 10.65 -11.95 -38.81
N CYS A 20 9.88 -10.85 -38.83
CA CYS A 20 8.60 -10.82 -38.12
C CYS A 20 7.58 -11.70 -38.85
N SER A 21 6.51 -12.10 -38.16
CA SER A 21 5.47 -12.98 -38.70
C SER A 21 4.85 -12.48 -40.01
N GLN A 22 4.70 -11.16 -40.16
CA GLN A 22 4.11 -10.56 -41.37
C GLN A 22 5.10 -10.50 -42.54
N CYS A 23 6.37 -10.17 -42.29
CA CYS A 23 7.38 -10.12 -43.35
C CYS A 23 7.77 -11.53 -43.80
N PHE A 24 7.81 -12.50 -42.89
CA PHE A 24 8.12 -13.89 -43.21
C PHE A 24 7.11 -14.49 -44.19
N LYS A 25 5.81 -14.23 -44.00
CA LYS A 25 4.73 -14.68 -44.89
C LYS A 25 4.80 -14.11 -46.30
N LYS A 26 5.47 -12.96 -46.48
CA LYS A 26 5.60 -12.26 -47.78
C LYS A 26 6.84 -12.69 -48.57
N LEU A 27 7.72 -13.52 -48.00
CA LEU A 27 8.91 -13.97 -48.69
C LEU A 27 8.58 -15.12 -49.66
N PRO A 28 9.07 -15.07 -50.91
CA PRO A 28 9.08 -16.25 -51.79
C PRO A 28 9.90 -17.36 -51.12
N SER A 29 9.41 -18.61 -51.16
CA SER A 29 10.05 -19.78 -50.53
C SER A 29 11.51 -19.99 -50.95
N ASP A 30 11.90 -19.43 -52.08
CA ASP A 30 13.14 -19.72 -52.79
C ASP A 30 14.25 -18.69 -52.51
N GLN A 31 13.92 -17.61 -51.78
CA GLN A 31 14.82 -16.47 -51.55
C GLN A 31 15.51 -16.45 -50.18
N VAL A 32 15.26 -17.43 -49.32
CA VAL A 32 15.90 -17.48 -47.99
C VAL A 32 16.94 -18.59 -47.95
N THR A 33 18.17 -18.24 -48.33
CA THR A 33 19.30 -19.15 -48.16
C THR A 33 19.58 -19.36 -46.66
N THR A 34 20.03 -20.57 -46.30
CA THR A 34 20.50 -20.89 -44.94
C THR A 34 21.69 -20.02 -44.54
N ASP A 35 22.58 -19.73 -45.50
CA ASP A 35 23.81 -18.96 -45.27
C ASP A 35 23.51 -17.51 -44.83
N ASP A 36 22.53 -16.86 -45.44
CA ASP A 36 22.11 -15.50 -45.04
C ASP A 36 21.52 -15.48 -43.62
N PHE A 37 20.83 -16.56 -43.22
CA PHE A 37 20.28 -16.67 -41.87
C PHE A 37 21.38 -16.88 -40.83
N ASP A 38 22.34 -17.75 -41.10
CA ASP A 38 23.42 -18.04 -40.16
C ASP A 38 24.31 -16.81 -39.94
N GLN A 39 24.58 -16.02 -40.99
CA GLN A 39 25.28 -14.75 -40.86
C GLN A 39 24.51 -13.74 -40.01
N TRP A 40 23.20 -13.62 -40.21
CA TRP A 40 22.36 -12.75 -39.40
C TRP A 40 22.29 -13.23 -37.94
N LYS A 41 22.12 -14.53 -37.71
CA LYS A 41 22.04 -15.14 -36.37
C LYS A 41 23.30 -14.85 -35.58
N LYS A 42 24.48 -15.08 -36.17
CA LYS A 42 25.77 -14.78 -35.54
C LYS A 42 25.92 -13.29 -35.20
N ALA A 43 25.54 -12.39 -36.13
CA ALA A 43 25.58 -10.95 -35.90
C ALA A 43 24.56 -10.48 -34.84
N HIS A 44 23.41 -11.15 -34.75
CA HIS A 44 22.38 -10.87 -33.76
C HIS A 44 22.80 -11.34 -32.37
N GLU A 45 23.33 -12.56 -32.25
CA GLU A 45 23.88 -13.11 -31.00
C GLU A 45 25.00 -12.22 -30.44
N GLU A 46 25.90 -11.72 -31.29
CA GLU A 46 26.97 -10.81 -30.88
C GLU A 46 26.42 -9.45 -30.37
N LYS A 47 25.35 -8.94 -31.01
CA LYS A 47 24.67 -7.71 -30.55
C LYS A 47 23.95 -7.91 -29.23
N VAL A 48 23.22 -9.02 -29.06
CA VAL A 48 22.51 -9.36 -27.82
C VAL A 48 23.51 -9.47 -26.67
N LYS A 49 24.60 -10.21 -26.88
CA LYS A 49 25.67 -10.33 -25.88
C LYS A 49 26.25 -8.98 -25.46
N LYS A 50 26.46 -8.07 -26.41
CA LYS A 50 26.94 -6.70 -26.11
C LYS A 50 25.94 -5.89 -25.30
N ILE A 51 24.64 -6.02 -25.58
CA ILE A 51 23.56 -5.37 -24.81
C ILE A 51 23.48 -5.95 -23.39
N GLU A 52 23.57 -7.28 -23.24
CA GLU A 52 23.58 -7.95 -21.94
C GLU A 52 24.79 -7.52 -21.10
N GLU A 53 25.98 -7.43 -21.69
CA GLU A 53 27.19 -6.93 -21.04
C GLU A 53 27.03 -5.46 -20.59
N GLU A 54 26.43 -4.61 -21.44
CA GLU A 54 26.17 -3.20 -21.11
C GLU A 54 25.11 -3.05 -19.99
N ASN A 55 24.02 -3.82 -20.04
CA ASN A 55 22.98 -3.82 -19.01
C ASN A 55 23.51 -4.36 -17.69
N THR A 56 24.34 -5.40 -17.72
CA THR A 56 25.01 -5.94 -16.53
C THR A 56 25.94 -4.91 -15.92
N LYS A 57 26.73 -4.21 -16.76
CA LYS A 57 27.60 -3.12 -16.31
C LYS A 57 26.79 -1.98 -15.66
N LYS A 58 25.70 -1.53 -16.28
CA LYS A 58 24.81 -0.50 -15.71
C LYS A 58 24.23 -0.93 -14.36
N ARG A 59 23.76 -2.18 -14.26
CA ARG A 59 23.21 -2.73 -13.01
C ARG A 59 24.27 -2.82 -11.91
N LEU A 60 25.51 -3.19 -12.23
CA LEU A 60 26.63 -3.19 -11.28
C LEU A 60 27.02 -1.76 -10.85
N GLU A 61 27.00 -0.79 -11.77
CA GLU A 61 27.24 0.62 -11.44
C GLU A 61 26.13 1.21 -10.56
N GLU A 62 24.87 0.83 -10.78
CA GLU A 62 23.73 1.21 -9.93
C GLU A 62 23.82 0.58 -8.54
N LEU A 63 24.15 -0.71 -8.45
CA LEU A 63 24.39 -1.38 -7.16
C LEU A 63 25.56 -0.73 -6.40
N ALA A 64 26.65 -0.38 -7.09
CA ALA A 64 27.77 0.33 -6.48
C ALA A 64 27.37 1.72 -5.97
N LYS A 65 26.52 2.45 -6.71
CA LYS A 65 25.96 3.73 -6.27
C LYS A 65 25.00 3.57 -5.08
N GLN A 66 24.19 2.50 -5.07
CA GLN A 66 23.31 2.17 -3.95
C GLN A 66 24.11 1.82 -2.69
N GLU A 67 25.15 1.00 -2.81
CA GLU A 67 26.06 0.71 -1.68
C GLU A 67 26.75 1.98 -1.15
N GLU A 68 27.12 2.92 -2.04
CA GLU A 68 27.66 4.23 -1.62
C GLU A 68 26.62 5.08 -0.88
N TYR A 69 25.34 5.00 -1.26
CA TYR A 69 24.22 5.67 -0.58
C TYR A 69 23.85 5.02 0.76
N GLU A 70 23.81 3.69 0.82
CA GLU A 70 23.41 2.92 2.00
C GLU A 70 24.51 2.83 3.05
N ASN A 71 25.78 3.03 2.65
CA ASN A 71 26.92 2.99 3.56
C ASN A 71 27.67 4.34 3.63
N PRO A 72 27.04 5.41 4.17
CA PRO A 72 27.63 6.76 4.29
C PRO A 72 28.82 6.84 5.27
N ARG A 73 29.34 5.70 5.75
CA ARG A 73 30.43 5.63 6.74
C ARG A 73 31.78 6.11 6.21
N LYS A 74 31.99 6.27 4.90
CA LYS A 74 33.31 6.66 4.34
C LYS A 74 33.46 8.13 3.93
N LYS A 75 32.37 8.90 3.85
CA LYS A 75 32.42 10.36 3.72
C LYS A 75 31.34 10.97 4.60
N ARG A 76 31.56 10.94 5.92
CA ARG A 76 30.86 11.90 6.79
C ARG A 76 31.23 13.29 6.29
N LYS A 77 30.32 13.96 5.57
CA LYS A 77 30.29 15.43 5.58
C LYS A 77 30.47 15.83 7.05
N PRO A 78 31.32 16.82 7.39
CA PRO A 78 31.35 17.34 8.75
C PRO A 78 29.90 17.54 9.13
N ILE A 79 29.48 16.86 10.21
CA ILE A 79 28.14 16.96 10.77
C ILE A 79 27.90 18.47 10.78
N VAL A 80 26.99 18.95 9.93
CA VAL A 80 26.48 20.32 10.01
C VAL A 80 26.14 20.44 11.48
N GLU A 81 26.90 21.23 12.24
CA GLU A 81 26.85 21.23 13.69
C GLU A 81 25.38 21.19 14.06
N GLU A 82 24.91 20.04 14.56
CA GLU A 82 23.53 19.91 14.98
C GLU A 82 23.34 21.08 15.91
N LYS A 83 22.41 21.99 15.56
CA LYS A 83 22.14 23.18 16.35
C LYS A 83 22.05 22.69 17.78
N LYS A 84 23.09 23.00 18.57
CA LYS A 84 23.16 22.53 19.95
C LYS A 84 21.95 23.15 20.60
N TRP A 85 20.94 22.32 20.86
CA TRP A 85 19.79 22.75 21.61
C TRP A 85 20.33 23.36 22.91
N PRO A 86 19.84 24.55 23.30
CA PRO A 86 20.25 25.12 24.57
C PRO A 86 20.02 24.05 25.66
N PRO A 87 20.92 23.97 26.65
CA PRO A 87 20.73 23.03 27.74
C PRO A 87 19.34 23.24 28.35
N LEU A 88 18.63 22.14 28.60
CA LEU A 88 17.35 22.17 29.30
C LEU A 88 17.48 23.05 30.55
N THR A 89 16.57 24.02 30.69
CA THR A 89 16.51 24.83 31.90
C THR A 89 16.19 23.92 33.09
N SER A 90 16.58 24.34 34.30
CA SER A 90 16.27 23.62 35.54
C SER A 90 14.77 23.36 35.68
N GLU A 91 13.95 24.31 35.23
CA GLU A 91 12.48 24.24 35.24
C GLU A 91 11.94 23.24 34.21
N ALA A 92 12.42 23.28 32.96
CA ALA A 92 12.01 22.29 31.96
C ALA A 92 12.42 20.87 32.37
N LYS A 93 13.59 20.73 33.01
CA LYS A 93 14.03 19.49 33.60
C LYS A 93 13.10 19.03 34.75
N SER A 94 12.71 19.92 35.66
CA SER A 94 11.80 19.54 36.77
C SER A 94 10.40 19.17 36.29
N ILE A 95 9.91 19.81 35.23
CA ILE A 95 8.65 19.45 34.57
C ILE A 95 8.74 18.03 33.98
N LEU A 96 9.80 17.73 33.23
CA LEU A 96 10.02 16.40 32.67
C LEU A 96 10.34 15.34 33.73
N GLU A 97 10.87 15.75 34.88
CA GLU A 97 11.09 14.88 36.04
C GLU A 97 9.79 14.55 36.80
N THR A 98 8.68 15.22 36.47
CA THR A 98 7.37 14.91 37.03
C THR A 98 6.80 13.68 36.32
N GLU A 99 6.77 12.55 37.05
CA GLU A 99 6.31 11.23 36.56
C GLU A 99 4.99 11.31 35.77
N PHE A 100 4.00 12.05 36.28
CA PHE A 100 2.71 12.22 35.62
C PHE A 100 2.83 12.88 34.23
N ILE A 101 3.66 13.92 34.11
CA ILE A 101 3.82 14.68 32.87
C ILE A 101 4.55 13.82 31.83
N PHE A 102 5.64 13.17 32.22
CA PHE A 102 6.36 12.32 31.28
C PHE A 102 5.53 11.12 30.85
N SER A 103 4.77 10.51 31.77
CA SER A 103 3.81 9.46 31.43
C SER A 103 2.81 9.92 30.36
N HIS A 104 2.32 11.16 30.46
CA HIS A 104 1.43 11.73 29.45
C HIS A 104 2.15 12.02 28.12
N ILE A 105 3.37 12.57 28.15
CA ILE A 105 4.18 12.79 26.94
C ILE A 105 4.50 11.46 26.25
N SER A 106 4.76 10.41 27.03
CA SER A 106 5.19 9.12 26.52
C SER A 106 4.20 8.48 25.57
N GLN A 107 2.90 8.81 25.65
CA GLN A 107 1.89 8.32 24.71
C GLN A 107 2.13 8.78 23.26
N TYR A 108 2.97 9.80 23.06
CA TYR A 108 3.38 10.32 21.74
C TYR A 108 4.80 9.87 21.34
N LEU A 109 5.47 9.08 22.17
CA LEU A 109 6.83 8.61 21.93
C LEU A 109 6.83 7.17 21.41
N THR A 110 7.89 6.77 20.71
CA THR A 110 8.14 5.34 20.46
C THR A 110 8.98 4.70 21.56
N PRO A 111 9.00 3.37 21.66
CA PRO A 111 9.97 2.64 22.50
C PRO A 111 11.43 3.08 22.30
N SER A 112 11.80 3.41 21.05
CA SER A 112 13.15 3.92 20.74
C SER A 112 13.38 5.30 21.33
N ASP A 113 12.39 6.19 21.26
CA ASP A 113 12.48 7.55 21.78
C ASP A 113 12.56 7.55 23.31
N VAL A 114 11.75 6.73 23.98
CA VAL A 114 11.82 6.54 25.44
C VAL A 114 13.16 5.95 25.87
N SER A 115 13.69 4.98 25.10
CA SER A 115 15.02 4.43 25.37
C SER A 115 16.12 5.48 25.25
N LYS A 116 16.10 6.30 24.18
CA LYS A 116 17.05 7.40 23.97
C LYS A 116 16.93 8.45 25.08
N PHE A 117 15.71 8.85 25.44
CA PHE A 117 15.44 9.76 26.55
C PHE A 117 16.04 9.25 27.87
N GLY A 118 15.86 7.95 28.16
CA GLY A 118 16.44 7.30 29.33
C GLY A 118 17.97 7.29 29.37
N THR A 119 18.66 7.44 28.23
CA THR A 119 20.13 7.52 28.18
C THR A 119 20.68 8.92 28.44
N THR A 120 19.84 9.96 28.41
CA THR A 120 20.30 11.35 28.53
C THR A 120 20.82 11.70 29.94
N CYS A 121 20.13 11.25 31.01
CA CYS A 121 20.59 11.43 32.38
C CYS A 121 19.97 10.41 33.35
N LYS A 122 20.51 10.32 34.58
CA LYS A 122 20.04 9.35 35.60
C LYS A 122 18.56 9.55 35.97
N SER A 123 18.10 10.79 36.12
CA SER A 123 16.69 11.08 36.44
C SER A 123 15.77 10.58 35.34
N PHE A 124 16.10 10.86 34.08
CA PHE A 124 15.32 10.41 32.92
C PHE A 124 15.38 8.89 32.75
N ASN A 125 16.50 8.26 33.07
CA ASN A 125 16.61 6.80 33.08
C ASN A 125 15.62 6.17 34.06
N LYS A 126 15.50 6.75 35.26
CA LYS A 126 14.55 6.29 36.27
C LYS A 126 13.12 6.34 35.72
N ILE A 127 12.71 7.49 35.19
CA ILE A 127 11.37 7.73 34.66
C ILE A 127 11.09 6.85 33.44
N ALA A 128 12.02 6.79 32.47
CA ALA A 128 11.90 5.93 31.29
C ALA A 128 11.89 4.43 31.63
N SER A 129 12.31 4.05 32.83
CA SER A 129 12.28 2.66 33.30
C SER A 129 11.01 2.34 34.11
N GLU A 130 10.14 3.32 34.36
CA GLU A 130 8.88 3.10 35.06
C GLU A 130 7.92 2.26 34.22
N GLU A 131 7.34 1.26 34.87
CA GLU A 131 6.45 0.32 34.21
C GLU A 131 5.18 0.99 33.67
N SER A 132 4.72 2.06 34.31
CA SER A 132 3.58 2.89 33.88
C SER A 132 3.79 3.48 32.47
N VAL A 133 4.99 3.98 32.17
CA VAL A 133 5.38 4.49 30.86
C VAL A 133 5.25 3.42 29.79
N TRP A 134 5.82 2.24 30.04
CA TRP A 134 5.77 1.12 29.08
C TRP A 134 4.36 0.56 28.91
N LYS A 135 3.57 0.51 29.98
CA LYS A 135 2.13 0.16 29.94
C LYS A 135 1.36 1.13 29.05
N ASN A 136 1.57 2.44 29.22
CA ASN A 136 0.88 3.45 28.42
C ASN A 136 1.28 3.38 26.96
N LEU A 137 2.57 3.26 26.65
CA LEU A 137 3.05 3.00 25.28
C LEU A 137 2.38 1.77 24.65
N TYR A 138 2.29 0.67 25.41
CA TYR A 138 1.70 -0.58 24.95
C TYR A 138 0.20 -0.44 24.71
N ILE A 139 -0.53 0.20 25.64
CA ILE A 139 -1.97 0.45 25.51
C ILE A 139 -2.25 1.35 24.31
N THR A 140 -1.46 2.42 24.11
CA THR A 140 -1.63 3.32 22.97
C THR A 140 -1.39 2.59 21.66
N LYS A 141 -0.38 1.71 21.59
CA LYS A 141 -0.08 1.00 20.34
C LYS A 141 -1.04 -0.17 20.09
N TYR A 142 -1.25 -1.05 21.05
CA TYR A 142 -1.95 -2.33 20.85
C TYR A 142 -3.30 -2.44 21.55
N GLY A 143 -3.70 -1.45 22.34
CA GLY A 143 -4.92 -1.47 23.12
C GLY A 143 -4.77 -2.09 24.51
N LYS A 144 -5.77 -1.87 25.37
CA LYS A 144 -5.76 -2.32 26.77
C LYS A 144 -5.89 -3.83 26.92
N GLN A 145 -6.72 -4.47 26.09
CA GLN A 145 -6.89 -5.92 26.12
C GLN A 145 -5.58 -6.65 25.80
N ALA A 146 -4.83 -6.17 24.81
CA ALA A 146 -3.53 -6.71 24.46
C ALA A 146 -2.56 -6.70 25.66
N LEU A 147 -2.52 -5.60 26.42
CA LEU A 147 -1.70 -5.51 27.62
C LEU A 147 -2.03 -6.64 28.62
N GLN A 148 -3.32 -6.90 28.85
CA GLN A 148 -3.76 -7.93 29.79
C GLN A 148 -3.42 -9.35 29.32
N THR A 149 -3.56 -9.61 28.02
CA THR A 149 -3.30 -10.92 27.43
C THR A 149 -1.82 -11.24 27.34
N PHE A 150 -0.97 -10.27 27.00
CA PHE A 150 0.42 -10.53 26.58
C PHE A 150 1.46 -10.33 27.66
N VAL A 151 1.16 -9.50 28.67
CA VAL A 151 2.14 -9.18 29.70
C VAL A 151 2.20 -10.25 30.78
N GLY A 152 1.05 -10.77 31.20
CA GLY A 152 0.98 -11.74 32.31
C GLY A 152 1.78 -11.24 33.52
N ASP A 153 2.73 -12.06 33.98
CA ASP A 153 3.63 -11.74 35.10
C ASP A 153 4.95 -11.06 34.68
N LYS A 154 5.20 -10.88 33.38
CA LYS A 154 6.41 -10.22 32.87
C LYS A 154 6.28 -8.70 32.99
N SER A 155 7.41 -7.98 32.93
CA SER A 155 7.36 -6.52 32.73
C SER A 155 7.01 -6.20 31.27
N VAL A 156 6.22 -5.14 31.05
CA VAL A 156 5.84 -4.67 29.72
C VAL A 156 7.08 -4.34 28.89
N ARG A 157 8.10 -3.78 29.52
CA ARG A 157 9.38 -3.51 28.86
C ARG A 157 10.05 -4.77 28.33
N SER A 158 10.04 -5.87 29.09
CA SER A 158 10.59 -7.15 28.63
C SER A 158 9.77 -7.72 27.47
N VAL A 159 8.44 -7.61 27.55
CA VAL A 159 7.52 -8.06 26.50
C VAL A 159 7.80 -7.31 25.19
N TRP A 160 7.96 -5.99 25.24
CA TRP A 160 8.35 -5.19 24.08
C TRP A 160 9.66 -5.64 23.43
N GLN A 161 10.67 -5.98 24.25
CA GLN A 161 11.96 -6.47 23.75
C GLN A 161 11.84 -7.85 23.11
N ASP A 162 11.05 -8.74 23.71
CA ASP A 162 10.76 -10.07 23.16
C ASP A 162 10.01 -9.94 21.83
N GLN A 163 8.99 -9.07 21.75
CA GLN A 163 8.25 -8.77 20.53
C GLN A 163 9.16 -8.22 19.43
N ALA A 164 10.03 -7.25 19.74
CA ALA A 164 10.94 -6.68 18.74
C ALA A 164 11.87 -7.75 18.13
N LYS A 165 12.33 -8.71 18.94
CA LYS A 165 13.10 -9.86 18.45
C LYS A 165 12.25 -10.75 17.56
N GLU A 166 11.04 -11.07 17.98
CA GLU A 166 10.12 -11.93 17.23
C GLU A 166 9.77 -11.33 15.86
N ILE A 167 9.41 -10.04 15.82
CA ILE A 167 9.20 -9.25 14.61
C ILE A 167 10.42 -9.34 13.69
N SER A 168 11.63 -9.14 14.24
CA SER A 168 12.87 -9.21 13.44
C SER A 168 13.21 -10.61 12.90
N SER A 169 12.70 -11.66 13.54
CA SER A 169 12.90 -13.06 13.11
C SER A 169 11.81 -13.59 12.19
N THR A 170 10.67 -12.92 12.11
CA THR A 170 9.51 -13.36 11.33
C THR A 170 9.71 -12.93 9.88
N SER A 171 10.16 -13.86 9.04
CA SER A 171 10.49 -13.57 7.64
C SER A 171 9.29 -13.54 6.70
N ARG A 172 8.14 -14.15 7.05
CA ARG A 172 6.93 -14.17 6.22
C ARG A 172 5.66 -14.28 7.07
N MET A 173 4.75 -13.33 6.90
CA MET A 173 3.43 -13.31 7.57
C MET A 173 2.42 -14.32 7.00
N ARG A 174 2.72 -14.90 5.83
CA ARG A 174 1.83 -15.83 5.10
C ARG A 174 1.47 -17.10 5.88
N ASP A 175 2.17 -17.39 6.98
CA ASP A 175 1.95 -18.59 7.79
C ASP A 175 1.27 -18.29 9.14
N CYS A 176 0.90 -17.01 9.41
CA CYS A 176 0.20 -16.64 10.64
C CYS A 176 -1.27 -17.08 10.55
N SER A 177 -1.72 -17.87 11.52
CA SER A 177 -3.15 -18.21 11.68
C SER A 177 -3.91 -17.08 12.37
N LEU A 178 -5.24 -17.00 12.19
CA LEU A 178 -6.07 -16.01 12.90
C LEU A 178 -5.90 -16.11 14.42
N ALA A 179 -5.89 -17.32 14.97
CA ALA A 179 -5.72 -17.55 16.40
C ALA A 179 -4.34 -17.12 16.93
N GLU A 180 -3.31 -17.16 16.08
CA GLU A 180 -1.99 -16.62 16.42
C GLU A 180 -1.99 -15.09 16.32
N PHE A 181 -2.60 -14.53 15.28
CA PHE A 181 -2.75 -13.09 15.09
C PHE A 181 -3.51 -12.43 16.25
N GLU A 182 -4.65 -12.99 16.67
CA GLU A 182 -5.41 -12.47 17.83
C GLU A 182 -4.57 -12.47 19.11
N LYS A 183 -3.63 -13.42 19.23
CA LYS A 183 -2.66 -13.51 20.34
C LYS A 183 -1.39 -12.69 20.10
N LYS A 184 -1.13 -12.20 18.90
CA LYS A 184 0.12 -11.52 18.56
C LYS A 184 -0.12 -10.58 17.38
N PRO A 185 -0.96 -9.54 17.52
CA PRO A 185 -1.31 -8.68 16.39
C PRO A 185 -0.08 -7.99 15.81
N TYR A 186 0.93 -7.71 16.65
CA TYR A 186 2.22 -7.14 16.25
C TYR A 186 3.00 -7.96 15.20
N LEU A 187 2.67 -9.24 14.98
CA LEU A 187 3.24 -10.03 13.88
C LEU A 187 2.82 -9.54 12.49
N LEU A 188 1.81 -8.67 12.42
CA LEU A 188 1.41 -8.01 11.19
C LEU A 188 2.34 -6.85 10.81
N GLU A 189 3.07 -6.27 11.78
CA GLU A 189 3.93 -5.10 11.54
C GLU A 189 4.98 -5.27 10.45
N PRO A 190 5.71 -6.40 10.34
CA PRO A 190 6.64 -6.64 9.24
C PRO A 190 6.01 -6.58 7.84
N SER A 191 4.69 -6.72 7.76
CA SER A 191 3.96 -6.73 6.49
C SER A 191 3.54 -5.34 6.05
N PHE A 192 3.57 -4.38 6.97
CA PHE A 192 3.36 -2.98 6.63
C PHE A 192 4.64 -2.40 6.04
N PHE A 193 4.51 -1.75 4.88
CA PHE A 193 5.63 -1.07 4.24
C PHE A 193 6.08 0.15 5.07
N GLN A 194 5.11 0.88 5.60
CA GLN A 194 5.36 1.97 6.55
C GLN A 194 5.34 1.45 7.98
N LYS A 195 6.12 2.08 8.85
CA LYS A 195 6.07 1.80 10.29
C LYS A 195 4.73 2.25 10.84
N VAL A 196 4.12 1.44 11.69
CA VAL A 196 2.86 1.78 12.34
C VAL A 196 3.06 2.23 13.78
N SER A 197 2.31 3.25 14.18
CA SER A 197 2.27 3.80 15.54
C SER A 197 1.13 3.21 16.39
N VAL A 198 0.10 2.65 15.74
CA VAL A 198 -1.04 1.97 16.36
C VAL A 198 -1.36 0.72 15.54
N LEU A 199 -1.70 -0.38 16.21
CA LEU A 199 -2.29 -1.59 15.65
C LEU A 199 -3.12 -2.27 16.74
N ALA A 200 -4.42 -1.99 16.79
CA ALA A 200 -5.29 -2.42 17.88
C ALA A 200 -6.69 -2.78 17.38
N PRO A 201 -7.47 -3.58 18.13
CA PRO A 201 -8.89 -3.75 17.81
C PRO A 201 -9.60 -2.40 17.78
N ILE A 202 -10.58 -2.26 16.88
CA ILE A 202 -11.25 -0.98 16.57
C ILE A 202 -11.83 -0.27 17.80
N ASP A 203 -12.20 -1.01 18.85
CA ASP A 203 -12.87 -0.50 20.06
C ASP A 203 -11.91 -0.18 21.23
N GLN A 204 -10.61 -0.47 21.08
CA GLN A 204 -9.60 -0.35 22.14
C GLN A 204 -8.81 0.95 22.10
N VAL A 205 -8.86 1.70 21.00
CA VAL A 205 -8.09 2.94 20.80
C VAL A 205 -8.97 4.06 20.25
N ASN A 206 -8.55 5.31 20.45
CA ASN A 206 -9.22 6.45 19.86
C ASN A 206 -8.84 6.54 18.38
N SER A 207 -9.76 6.12 17.50
CA SER A 207 -9.61 6.17 16.04
C SER A 207 -10.78 6.96 15.41
N PRO A 208 -10.73 7.23 14.10
CA PRO A 208 -11.87 7.80 13.36
C PRO A 208 -13.17 7.00 13.51
N TRP A 209 -13.07 5.70 13.79
CA TRP A 209 -14.19 4.79 14.01
C TRP A 209 -14.57 4.60 15.49
N SER A 210 -14.07 5.43 16.39
CA SER A 210 -14.34 5.33 17.84
C SER A 210 -15.82 5.40 18.23
N HIS A 211 -16.67 5.98 17.37
CA HIS A 211 -18.13 6.02 17.55
C HIS A 211 -18.80 4.64 17.42
N LEU A 212 -18.10 3.64 16.88
CA LEU A 212 -18.57 2.26 16.69
C LEU A 212 -18.30 1.36 17.89
N LYS A 213 -17.73 1.93 18.97
CA LYS A 213 -17.34 1.18 20.17
C LYS A 213 -18.51 0.43 20.80
N GLY A 214 -18.27 -0.84 21.15
CA GLY A 214 -19.24 -1.71 21.81
C GLY A 214 -20.21 -2.44 20.88
N LYS A 215 -20.08 -2.27 19.56
CA LYS A 215 -20.85 -3.01 18.55
C LYS A 215 -20.12 -4.31 18.17
N THR A 216 -20.89 -5.30 17.71
CA THR A 216 -20.32 -6.54 17.16
C THR A 216 -19.74 -6.28 15.77
N VAL A 217 -18.85 -7.15 15.28
CA VAL A 217 -18.27 -7.02 13.93
C VAL A 217 -19.35 -6.89 12.84
N PRO A 218 -20.40 -7.72 12.79
CA PRO A 218 -21.52 -7.53 11.85
C PRO A 218 -22.17 -6.15 11.93
N GLN A 219 -22.47 -5.68 13.15
CA GLN A 219 -23.11 -4.37 13.35
C GLN A 219 -22.22 -3.21 12.89
N ILE A 220 -20.90 -3.34 13.08
CA ILE A 220 -19.92 -2.35 12.62
C ILE A 220 -19.90 -2.30 11.09
N ILE A 221 -19.88 -3.45 10.42
CA ILE A 221 -19.89 -3.54 8.96
C ILE A 221 -21.18 -2.94 8.40
N GLU A 222 -22.34 -3.36 8.91
CA GLU A 222 -23.64 -2.84 8.49
C GLU A 222 -23.73 -1.31 8.64
N GLU A 223 -23.15 -0.74 9.70
CA GLU A 223 -23.17 0.69 9.94
C GLU A 223 -22.21 1.48 9.06
N ILE A 224 -20.98 0.97 8.86
CA ILE A 224 -19.99 1.59 7.97
C ILE A 224 -20.54 1.64 6.55
N TRP A 225 -21.09 0.53 6.06
CA TRP A 225 -21.53 0.37 4.68
C TRP A 225 -22.96 0.85 4.42
N LYS A 226 -23.70 1.26 5.46
CA LYS A 226 -25.06 1.79 5.38
C LYS A 226 -25.30 2.84 4.28
N PRO A 227 -24.39 3.80 4.01
CA PRO A 227 -24.60 4.83 2.98
C PRO A 227 -24.78 4.29 1.55
N ILE A 228 -24.23 3.10 1.26
CA ILE A 228 -24.29 2.46 -0.07
C ILE A 228 -24.93 1.07 -0.03
N ALA A 229 -25.62 0.71 1.06
CA ALA A 229 -26.11 -0.65 1.25
C ALA A 229 -27.11 -1.14 0.19
N SER A 230 -27.82 -0.23 -0.47
CA SER A 230 -28.70 -0.57 -1.59
C SER A 230 -27.96 -0.85 -2.90
N GLU A 231 -26.70 -0.41 -3.02
CA GLU A 231 -25.90 -0.51 -4.24
C GLU A 231 -24.97 -1.74 -4.23
N VAL A 232 -24.62 -2.27 -3.05
CA VAL A 232 -23.67 -3.38 -2.86
C VAL A 232 -24.15 -4.39 -1.79
N PRO A 233 -25.38 -4.91 -1.89
CA PRO A 233 -25.96 -5.76 -0.86
C PRO A 233 -25.19 -7.08 -0.66
N ASP A 234 -24.72 -7.72 -1.73
CA ASP A 234 -24.07 -9.02 -1.68
C ASP A 234 -22.68 -8.89 -1.05
N LEU A 235 -21.98 -7.78 -1.34
CA LEU A 235 -20.72 -7.45 -0.68
C LEU A 235 -20.89 -7.29 0.84
N ILE A 236 -21.94 -6.60 1.31
CA ILE A 236 -22.18 -6.42 2.75
C ILE A 236 -22.47 -7.76 3.43
N GLU A 237 -23.32 -8.59 2.82
CA GLU A 237 -23.60 -9.93 3.31
C GLU A 237 -22.31 -10.76 3.45
N LEU A 238 -21.48 -10.74 2.40
CA LEU A 238 -20.21 -11.45 2.39
C LEU A 238 -19.23 -10.92 3.45
N LEU A 239 -19.11 -9.61 3.61
CA LEU A 239 -18.27 -9.01 4.66
C LEU A 239 -18.75 -9.43 6.05
N VAL A 240 -20.06 -9.41 6.31
CA VAL A 240 -20.64 -9.86 7.58
C VAL A 240 -20.34 -11.34 7.86
N GLU A 241 -20.38 -12.19 6.84
CA GLU A 241 -20.09 -13.61 6.96
C GLU A 241 -18.60 -13.89 7.20
N LYS A 242 -17.73 -13.26 6.40
CA LYS A 242 -16.31 -13.59 6.32
C LYS A 242 -15.48 -12.85 7.35
N VAL A 243 -15.75 -11.58 7.63
CA VAL A 243 -14.91 -10.79 8.54
C VAL A 243 -15.05 -11.30 9.99
N LYS A 244 -13.93 -11.77 10.55
CA LYS A 244 -13.85 -12.31 11.93
C LYS A 244 -13.51 -11.25 12.96
N SER A 245 -12.67 -10.29 12.59
CA SER A 245 -12.27 -9.20 13.48
C SER A 245 -11.96 -7.92 12.71
N LEU A 246 -12.07 -6.79 13.42
CA LEU A 246 -11.78 -5.47 12.89
C LEU A 246 -10.69 -4.81 13.73
N TYR A 247 -9.63 -4.41 13.06
CA TYR A 247 -8.49 -3.71 13.66
C TYR A 247 -8.35 -2.33 13.05
N VAL A 248 -7.71 -1.42 13.76
CA VAL A 248 -7.26 -0.15 13.21
C VAL A 248 -5.75 -0.07 13.31
N THR A 249 -5.14 0.49 12.27
CA THR A 249 -3.72 0.81 12.26
C THR A 249 -3.53 2.29 11.94
N ARG A 250 -2.45 2.88 12.44
CA ARG A 250 -2.06 4.26 12.13
C ARG A 250 -0.62 4.27 11.69
N GLU A 251 -0.37 4.77 10.48
CA GLU A 251 0.98 4.93 9.98
C GLU A 251 1.77 5.98 10.77
N LYS A 252 3.09 5.83 10.75
CA LYS A 252 4.04 6.80 11.27
C LYS A 252 4.58 7.65 10.11
N SER A 253 3.66 8.30 9.39
CA SER A 253 3.92 9.30 8.35
C SER A 253 3.72 10.72 8.90
N GLU A 254 4.03 11.75 8.10
CA GLU A 254 3.77 13.15 8.48
C GLU A 254 2.28 13.42 8.69
N ASP A 255 1.42 12.72 7.93
CA ASP A 255 -0.04 12.90 7.95
C ASP A 255 -0.76 11.97 8.94
N GLU A 256 -0.04 11.02 9.56
CA GLU A 256 -0.57 10.03 10.51
C GLU A 256 -1.83 9.28 10.01
N THR A 257 -1.78 8.78 8.77
CA THR A 257 -2.91 8.13 8.11
C THR A 257 -3.42 6.92 8.90
N TRP A 258 -4.74 6.84 9.06
CA TRP A 258 -5.43 5.73 9.69
C TRP A 258 -5.93 4.73 8.66
N TYR A 259 -5.98 3.46 9.05
CA TYR A 259 -6.60 2.40 8.25
C TYR A 259 -7.44 1.49 9.14
N LEU A 260 -8.59 1.06 8.63
CA LEU A 260 -9.42 -0.01 9.15
C LEU A 260 -9.04 -1.31 8.44
N LEU A 261 -8.80 -2.36 9.20
CA LEU A 261 -8.40 -3.68 8.72
C LEU A 261 -9.55 -4.67 8.90
N TYR A 262 -9.99 -5.28 7.81
CA TYR A 262 -11.04 -6.31 7.76
C TYR A 262 -10.41 -7.69 7.73
N ILE A 263 -10.35 -8.41 8.86
CA ILE A 263 -9.66 -9.70 8.95
C ILE A 263 -10.61 -10.86 8.59
N LEU A 264 -10.29 -11.69 7.60
CA LEU A 264 -11.25 -12.63 6.96
C LEU A 264 -11.11 -14.11 7.36
N ASN A 265 -9.90 -14.68 7.34
CA ASN A 265 -9.72 -16.13 7.20
C ASN A 265 -9.05 -16.78 8.42
N GLU A 266 -9.45 -18.01 8.76
CA GLU A 266 -8.97 -18.81 9.89
C GLU A 266 -7.66 -19.56 9.58
N LYS A 267 -7.47 -20.03 8.34
CA LYS A 267 -6.33 -20.89 7.96
C LYS A 267 -5.07 -20.10 7.67
N LYS A 268 -5.23 -18.96 7.00
CA LYS A 268 -4.16 -18.03 6.64
C LYS A 268 -4.68 -16.62 6.87
N LEU A 269 -3.87 -15.77 7.49
CA LEU A 269 -4.27 -14.39 7.75
C LEU A 269 -4.41 -13.63 6.43
N GLU A 270 -5.65 -13.26 6.12
CA GLU A 270 -6.05 -12.43 4.99
C GLU A 270 -6.86 -11.26 5.51
N PHE A 271 -6.64 -10.09 4.92
CA PHE A 271 -7.35 -8.88 5.30
C PHE A 271 -7.38 -7.85 4.19
N PHE A 272 -8.40 -6.99 4.23
CA PHE A 272 -8.45 -5.74 3.48
C PHE A 272 -8.09 -4.58 4.39
N SER A 273 -7.64 -3.48 3.78
CA SER A 273 -7.50 -2.20 4.47
C SER A 273 -8.30 -1.11 3.77
N ALA A 274 -8.86 -0.21 4.58
CA ALA A 274 -9.58 0.97 4.12
C ALA A 274 -9.18 2.20 4.93
N GLU A 275 -9.10 3.37 4.30
CA GLU A 275 -8.93 4.63 5.03
C GLU A 275 -10.28 5.17 5.55
N PRO A 276 -10.26 6.12 6.50
CA PRO A 276 -11.46 6.80 6.94
C PRO A 276 -12.25 7.42 5.79
N PRO A 277 -13.59 7.57 5.94
CA PRO A 277 -14.41 8.30 4.99
C PRO A 277 -13.82 9.68 4.63
N LEU A 278 -13.86 10.02 3.34
CA LEU A 278 -13.49 11.34 2.87
C LEU A 278 -14.62 12.33 3.21
N LYS A 279 -14.28 13.37 3.97
CA LYS A 279 -15.24 14.46 4.25
C LYS A 279 -15.47 15.27 2.98
N ASN A 280 -16.72 15.65 2.72
CA ASN A 280 -17.12 16.43 1.56
C ASN A 280 -16.65 15.80 0.22
N SER A 281 -16.76 14.48 0.08
CA SER A 281 -16.34 13.77 -1.14
C SER A 281 -17.00 14.29 -2.43
N GLU A 282 -18.20 14.85 -2.32
CA GLU A 282 -18.96 15.52 -3.40
C GLU A 282 -18.35 16.84 -3.91
N GLU A 283 -17.39 17.40 -3.17
CA GLU A 283 -16.61 18.58 -3.52
C GLU A 283 -15.19 18.22 -4.01
N PHE A 284 -14.84 16.93 -4.05
CA PHE A 284 -13.51 16.50 -4.47
C PHE A 284 -13.34 16.68 -5.98
N GLU A 285 -12.28 17.39 -6.37
CA GLU A 285 -11.95 17.70 -7.76
C GLU A 285 -10.61 17.07 -8.16
N VAL A 286 -10.55 16.60 -9.40
CA VAL A 286 -9.34 16.08 -10.05
C VAL A 286 -8.98 17.02 -11.19
N ASP A 287 -7.71 17.41 -11.28
CA ASP A 287 -7.23 18.29 -12.34
C ASP A 287 -7.56 17.71 -13.73
N GLY A 288 -8.02 18.56 -14.65
CA GLY A 288 -8.50 18.13 -15.97
C GLY A 288 -9.85 17.40 -16.01
N TRP A 289 -10.36 16.86 -14.89
CA TRP A 289 -11.67 16.19 -14.82
C TRP A 289 -12.76 17.05 -14.16
N GLY A 290 -12.37 17.93 -13.24
CA GLY A 290 -13.30 18.60 -12.34
C GLY A 290 -13.79 17.64 -11.26
N LYS A 291 -15.08 17.72 -10.90
CA LYS A 291 -15.65 16.87 -9.84
C LYS A 291 -15.59 15.38 -10.19
N ILE A 292 -15.29 14.55 -9.20
CA ILE A 292 -15.33 13.10 -9.36
C ILE A 292 -16.75 12.57 -9.62
N PRO A 293 -16.89 11.38 -10.23
CA PRO A 293 -18.16 10.69 -10.38
C PRO A 293 -18.96 10.58 -9.08
N THR A 294 -20.29 10.63 -9.18
CA THR A 294 -21.17 10.65 -8.00
C THR A 294 -21.15 9.32 -7.27
N SER A 295 -21.08 8.20 -7.99
CA SER A 295 -20.90 6.87 -7.37
C SER A 295 -19.59 6.77 -6.59
N LEU A 296 -18.48 7.25 -7.15
CA LEU A 296 -17.20 7.27 -6.45
C LEU A 296 -17.22 8.17 -5.20
N ALA A 297 -17.79 9.38 -5.32
CA ALA A 297 -17.98 10.26 -4.18
C ALA A 297 -18.83 9.61 -3.07
N LYS A 298 -19.91 8.91 -3.46
CA LYS A 298 -20.78 8.17 -2.53
C LYS A 298 -20.02 7.01 -1.86
N PHE A 299 -19.18 6.28 -2.59
CA PHE A 299 -18.31 5.25 -2.01
C PHE A 299 -17.31 5.81 -0.99
N TYR A 300 -16.72 6.97 -1.25
CA TYR A 300 -15.83 7.65 -0.30
C TYR A 300 -16.49 8.10 1.00
N THR A 301 -17.83 8.10 1.08
CA THR A 301 -18.53 8.30 2.36
C THR A 301 -18.43 7.10 3.30
N VAL A 302 -18.04 5.93 2.78
CA VAL A 302 -17.86 4.68 3.53
C VAL A 302 -16.38 4.47 3.86
N ASN A 303 -15.52 4.52 2.84
CA ASN A 303 -14.08 4.29 2.96
C ASN A 303 -13.34 5.11 1.88
N ASN A 304 -12.26 5.81 2.24
CA ASN A 304 -11.38 6.45 1.23
C ASN A 304 -10.38 5.42 0.66
N GLY A 305 -10.90 4.50 -0.14
CA GLY A 305 -10.13 3.38 -0.68
C GLY A 305 -10.39 2.08 0.07
N LEU A 306 -10.30 0.98 -0.68
CA LEU A 306 -10.40 -0.37 -0.17
C LEU A 306 -9.46 -1.24 -0.98
N THR A 307 -8.45 -1.79 -0.29
CA THR A 307 -7.37 -2.52 -0.95
C THR A 307 -7.17 -3.91 -0.34
N THR A 308 -6.97 -4.90 -1.21
CA THR A 308 -6.37 -6.19 -0.84
C THR A 308 -4.89 -5.97 -0.58
N PHE A 309 -4.36 -6.50 0.51
CA PHE A 309 -2.96 -6.25 0.83
C PHE A 309 -1.99 -6.96 -0.15
N GLY A 310 -1.46 -6.23 -1.14
CA GLY A 310 -0.28 -6.59 -1.91
C GLY A 310 0.97 -5.89 -1.35
N ILE A 311 1.68 -6.50 -0.40
CA ILE A 311 3.04 -6.14 0.12
C ILE A 311 3.25 -4.69 0.65
N ARG A 312 2.44 -3.68 0.30
CA ARG A 312 2.56 -2.32 0.83
C ARG A 312 1.19 -1.70 1.12
N LEU A 313 1.09 -0.98 2.24
CA LEU A 313 -0.05 -0.11 2.61
C LEU A 313 -0.27 1.01 1.57
N ASP A 314 0.74 1.28 0.74
CA ASP A 314 0.82 2.37 -0.22
C ASP A 314 1.09 1.92 -1.67
N SER A 315 1.07 0.61 -2.01
CA SER A 315 1.31 0.15 -3.40
C SER A 315 0.19 -0.58 -4.10
N TRP A 316 -0.31 0.06 -5.15
CA TRP A 316 -0.13 -0.24 -6.59
C TRP A 316 0.00 -1.69 -7.11
N GLU A 317 -0.10 -2.76 -6.31
CA GLU A 317 0.04 -4.13 -6.85
C GLU A 317 -1.29 -4.85 -7.11
N SER A 318 -2.41 -4.39 -6.53
CA SER A 318 -3.81 -4.74 -6.90
C SER A 318 -4.76 -4.26 -5.80
N GLY A 319 -5.76 -3.41 -6.11
CA GLY A 319 -6.78 -2.99 -5.13
C GLY A 319 -6.87 -1.46 -4.87
N ILE A 320 -7.38 -0.72 -5.84
CA ILE A 320 -8.50 0.25 -5.88
C ILE A 320 -8.80 1.38 -4.85
N PHE A 321 -9.26 2.51 -5.43
CA PHE A 321 -10.13 3.62 -4.97
C PHE A 321 -9.53 4.63 -3.99
N ARG A 322 -8.25 5.01 -4.10
CA ARG A 322 -7.75 6.13 -3.29
C ARG A 322 -7.88 7.42 -4.07
N SER A 323 -8.44 8.45 -3.43
CA SER A 323 -8.61 9.79 -4.04
C SER A 323 -7.28 10.38 -4.55
N GLU A 324 -6.17 10.04 -3.88
CA GLU A 324 -4.81 10.48 -4.19
C GLU A 324 -4.24 9.90 -5.50
N PHE A 325 -4.82 8.79 -6.01
CA PHE A 325 -4.31 8.09 -7.20
C PHE A 325 -5.22 8.25 -8.43
N LEU A 326 -6.24 9.09 -8.33
CA LEU A 326 -7.10 9.42 -9.46
C LEU A 326 -6.29 10.14 -10.53
N THR A 327 -6.08 9.45 -11.65
CA THR A 327 -5.21 9.92 -12.74
C THR A 327 -6.05 10.09 -13.99
N PRO A 328 -6.20 11.32 -14.51
CA PRO A 328 -6.69 11.53 -15.87
C PRO A 328 -5.70 10.92 -16.86
N MET A 329 -6.19 10.09 -17.77
CA MET A 329 -5.37 9.48 -18.81
C MET A 329 -5.60 10.21 -20.14
N ASP A 330 -4.51 10.48 -20.86
CA ASP A 330 -4.58 10.97 -22.23
C ASP A 330 -5.06 9.82 -23.12
N SER A 331 -6.26 9.98 -23.68
CA SER A 331 -6.88 9.02 -24.57
C SER A 331 -6.24 9.03 -25.98
N GLY A 332 -5.29 9.93 -26.24
CA GLY A 332 -4.64 10.13 -27.53
C GLY A 332 -5.33 11.21 -28.35
N GLU A 333 -4.59 11.84 -29.29
CA GLU A 333 -5.00 13.03 -30.05
C GLU A 333 -6.32 12.90 -30.84
N ASP A 334 -6.87 11.69 -31.00
CA ASP A 334 -8.07 11.39 -31.77
C ASP A 334 -9.29 10.92 -30.94
N MET A 335 -9.19 10.85 -29.61
CA MET A 335 -10.29 10.35 -28.77
C MET A 335 -11.04 11.50 -28.07
N GLU A 336 -12.32 11.67 -28.43
CA GLU A 336 -13.28 12.57 -27.74
C GLU A 336 -13.70 12.04 -26.35
N LYS A 337 -12.87 11.21 -25.72
CA LYS A 337 -13.17 10.57 -24.44
C LYS A 337 -12.19 11.03 -23.39
N GLU A 338 -12.71 11.37 -22.23
CA GLU A 338 -11.92 11.57 -21.03
C GLU A 338 -11.94 10.25 -20.24
N VAL A 339 -10.78 9.81 -19.74
CA VAL A 339 -10.63 8.63 -18.89
C VAL A 339 -10.11 9.01 -17.50
N LEU A 340 -10.77 8.55 -16.44
CA LEU A 340 -10.34 8.72 -15.05
C LEU A 340 -10.10 7.35 -14.41
N GLN A 341 -8.83 6.96 -14.28
CA GLN A 341 -8.47 5.69 -13.68
C GLN A 341 -8.70 5.72 -12.17
N PHE A 342 -9.38 4.71 -11.64
CA PHE A 342 -9.63 4.54 -10.20
C PHE A 342 -9.18 3.18 -9.66
N ASN A 343 -8.96 2.21 -10.56
CA ASN A 343 -8.30 0.95 -10.27
C ASN A 343 -7.05 0.79 -11.13
N ASN A 344 -5.96 0.30 -10.55
CA ASN A 344 -4.78 -0.12 -11.28
C ASN A 344 -4.57 -1.61 -11.01
N ASP A 345 -4.50 -2.42 -12.06
CA ASP A 345 -4.22 -3.85 -11.99
C ASP A 345 -2.78 -4.20 -12.42
N GLY A 346 -1.96 -3.16 -12.66
CA GLY A 346 -0.55 -3.26 -13.02
C GLY A 346 -0.27 -2.94 -14.49
N ALA A 347 1.00 -2.73 -14.81
CA ALA A 347 1.49 -2.55 -16.18
C ALA A 347 0.81 -1.42 -17.00
N GLY A 348 0.17 -0.45 -16.35
CA GLY A 348 -0.52 0.66 -17.03
C GLY A 348 -1.99 0.39 -17.34
N ASN A 349 -2.51 -0.77 -16.93
CA ASN A 349 -3.91 -1.16 -17.15
C ASN A 349 -4.76 -0.86 -15.92
N GLY A 350 -6.08 -0.89 -16.12
CA GLY A 350 -7.04 -0.99 -15.02
C GLY A 350 -8.38 -0.29 -15.25
N GLN A 351 -9.29 -0.50 -14.30
CA GLN A 351 -10.64 0.02 -14.37
C GLN A 351 -10.69 1.56 -14.26
N SER A 352 -11.41 2.17 -15.20
CA SER A 352 -11.51 3.62 -15.33
C SER A 352 -12.94 4.09 -15.60
N PHE A 353 -13.28 5.29 -15.14
CA PHE A 353 -14.49 5.99 -15.59
C PHE A 353 -14.27 6.58 -16.98
N ILE A 354 -15.28 6.51 -17.84
CA ILE A 354 -15.19 6.94 -19.24
C ILE A 354 -16.35 7.86 -19.56
N ARG A 355 -16.07 9.08 -20.02
CA ARG A 355 -17.10 10.01 -20.49
C ARG A 355 -16.69 10.71 -21.76
N ASP A 356 -17.68 11.18 -22.52
CA ASP A 356 -17.44 12.07 -23.66
C ASP A 356 -16.91 13.42 -23.16
N SER A 357 -15.93 14.00 -23.86
CA SER A 357 -15.31 15.26 -23.48
C SER A 357 -16.34 16.38 -23.31
N GLY A 358 -16.27 17.08 -22.17
CA GLY A 358 -17.20 18.17 -21.84
C GLY A 358 -18.59 17.73 -21.36
N SER A 359 -18.86 16.44 -21.19
CA SER A 359 -20.10 15.95 -20.55
C SER A 359 -20.02 16.09 -19.02
N SER A 360 -20.93 16.83 -18.41
CA SER A 360 -20.91 17.12 -16.95
C SER A 360 -21.95 16.37 -16.11
N ASP A 361 -22.99 15.79 -16.70
CA ASP A 361 -24.26 15.55 -15.97
C ASP A 361 -24.72 14.08 -15.88
N LYS A 362 -23.82 13.10 -16.03
CA LYS A 362 -24.13 11.68 -15.74
C LYS A 362 -22.98 11.02 -15.01
N ASP A 363 -23.33 10.14 -14.07
CA ASP A 363 -22.38 9.23 -13.45
C ASP A 363 -21.84 8.30 -14.54
N PRO A 364 -20.56 8.38 -14.93
CA PRO A 364 -20.06 7.66 -16.09
C PRO A 364 -20.01 6.16 -15.82
N PHE A 365 -20.20 5.37 -16.88
CA PHE A 365 -19.88 3.95 -16.81
C PHE A 365 -18.37 3.75 -16.70
N THR A 366 -18.01 2.57 -16.23
CA THR A 366 -16.63 2.13 -16.06
C THR A 366 -16.31 1.09 -17.12
N GLY A 367 -15.06 1.06 -17.55
CA GLY A 367 -14.52 0.04 -18.45
C GLY A 367 -13.06 -0.24 -18.12
N ASP A 368 -12.56 -1.37 -18.62
CA ASP A 368 -11.16 -1.72 -18.52
C ASP A 368 -10.35 -0.85 -19.50
N PHE A 369 -9.36 -0.13 -18.98
CA PHE A 369 -8.47 0.69 -19.80
C PHE A 369 -7.15 -0.06 -20.00
N ASP A 370 -6.89 -0.43 -21.24
CA ASP A 370 -5.60 -0.93 -21.70
C ASP A 370 -4.83 0.21 -22.37
N HIS A 371 -3.70 0.59 -21.78
CA HIS A 371 -2.82 1.63 -22.34
C HIS A 371 -2.18 1.21 -23.68
N GLU A 372 -2.08 -0.10 -23.97
CA GLU A 372 -1.61 -0.61 -25.25
C GLU A 372 -2.72 -0.59 -26.31
N ASN A 373 -3.99 -0.60 -25.91
CA ASN A 373 -5.14 -0.63 -26.81
C ASN A 373 -6.30 0.25 -26.34
N PRO A 374 -6.16 1.58 -26.42
CA PRO A 374 -7.18 2.53 -25.94
C PRO A 374 -8.53 2.42 -26.66
N PHE A 375 -8.62 1.68 -27.77
CA PHE A 375 -9.84 1.51 -28.55
C PHE A 375 -10.78 0.41 -28.02
N GLU A 376 -10.33 -0.43 -27.09
CA GLU A 376 -11.13 -1.54 -26.52
C GLU A 376 -12.00 -1.12 -25.31
N LEU A 377 -12.12 0.18 -25.04
CA LEU A 377 -12.92 0.74 -23.96
C LEU A 377 -14.42 0.45 -24.10
N ASP A 378 -14.91 -0.59 -23.43
CA ASP A 378 -16.32 -0.97 -23.34
C ASP A 378 -16.95 -0.45 -22.03
N GLY A 379 -17.12 0.87 -21.93
CA GLY A 379 -17.77 1.52 -20.77
C GLY A 379 -19.22 1.05 -20.54
N SER A 380 -19.38 -0.09 -19.87
CA SER A 380 -20.62 -0.87 -19.81
C SER A 380 -21.03 -1.27 -18.39
N LEU A 381 -20.09 -1.24 -17.44
CA LEU A 381 -20.33 -1.57 -16.03
C LEU A 381 -20.50 -0.31 -15.21
N SER A 382 -21.56 -0.22 -14.41
CA SER A 382 -21.62 0.84 -13.40
C SER A 382 -20.52 0.64 -12.35
N PHE A 383 -20.18 1.72 -11.66
CA PHE A 383 -19.15 1.66 -10.62
C PHE A 383 -19.47 0.64 -9.52
N PHE A 384 -20.72 0.58 -9.06
CA PHE A 384 -21.09 -0.32 -7.96
C PHE A 384 -21.18 -1.78 -8.40
N GLU A 385 -21.61 -2.06 -9.64
CA GLU A 385 -21.51 -3.42 -10.20
C GLU A 385 -20.04 -3.88 -10.21
N PHE A 386 -19.12 -3.04 -10.65
CA PHE A 386 -17.69 -3.36 -10.62
C PHE A 386 -17.16 -3.57 -9.19
N VAL A 387 -17.51 -2.70 -8.23
CA VAL A 387 -17.11 -2.81 -6.82
C VAL A 387 -17.56 -4.14 -6.24
N GLU A 388 -18.82 -4.50 -6.46
CA GLU A 388 -19.41 -5.74 -5.96
C GLU A 388 -18.70 -6.96 -6.56
N GLU A 389 -18.61 -7.05 -7.90
CA GLU A 389 -17.94 -8.16 -8.57
C GLU A 389 -16.47 -8.29 -8.17
N PHE A 390 -15.72 -7.18 -8.14
CA PHE A 390 -14.30 -7.19 -7.87
C PHE A 390 -13.99 -7.61 -6.43
N ILE A 391 -14.65 -6.99 -5.45
CA ILE A 391 -14.33 -7.25 -4.04
C ILE A 391 -14.87 -8.60 -3.61
N VAL A 392 -16.07 -9.01 -4.05
CA VAL A 392 -16.60 -10.35 -3.78
C VAL A 392 -15.64 -11.41 -4.28
N ARG A 393 -15.19 -11.30 -5.55
CA ARG A 393 -14.20 -12.24 -6.10
C ARG A 393 -12.91 -12.25 -5.29
N ALA A 394 -12.40 -11.09 -4.89
CA ALA A 394 -11.19 -10.98 -4.08
C ALA A 394 -11.32 -11.54 -2.66
N ILE A 395 -12.54 -11.64 -2.11
CA ILE A 395 -12.82 -12.29 -0.82
C ILE A 395 -12.92 -13.81 -0.98
N GLU A 396 -13.44 -14.28 -2.10
CA GLU A 396 -13.72 -15.71 -2.35
C GLU A 396 -12.52 -16.51 -2.86
N GLU A 397 -11.61 -15.87 -3.60
CA GLU A 397 -10.35 -16.45 -4.10
C GLU A 397 -9.26 -16.54 -3.01
#